data_AF-A0A2M7Q442-F1
#
_entry.id   AF-A0A2M7Q442-F1
#
_cell.length_a   1.000
_cell.length_b   1.000
_cell.length_c   1.000
_cell.angle_alpha   90.00
_cell.angle_beta   90.00
_cell.angle_gamma   90.00
#
_symmetry.space_group_name_H-M   'P 1'
#
loop_
_entity.id
_entity.type
_entity.pdbx_description
1 polymer ?
#
loop_
_entity_poly.entity_id
_entity_poly.type
_entity_poly.pdbx_seq_one_letter_code
_entity_poly.pdbx_strand_id
1 'polypeptide(L)'
;MEQMNMGTQMPQAPEEKKSVGATVSIVVVVLVLAFGSYYFLKQVPTGSDVLTPSEIQADSAISSLSTQGTSTDLADIQKDLDATDLSGLDAGLSDIAI
;
A
#
# COMPACT_ATOMS: atom_id res chain seq x y z
N MET A 1 52.31 16.76 62.28
CA MET A 1 52.29 16.90 60.81
C MET A 1 51.29 15.87 60.28
N GLU A 2 50.00 16.21 60.33
CA GLU A 2 48.93 15.34 59.85
C GLU A 2 48.77 15.51 58.34
N GLN A 3 48.94 14.42 57.60
CA GLN A 3 48.69 14.38 56.17
C GLN A 3 47.17 14.33 55.94
N MET A 4 46.62 15.41 55.39
CA MET A 4 45.25 15.44 54.87
C MET A 4 45.16 14.57 53.62
N ASN A 5 44.63 13.37 53.78
CA ASN A 5 44.24 12.48 52.69
C ASN A 5 43.04 13.11 51.94
N MET A 6 43.30 13.85 50.88
CA MET A 6 42.28 14.34 49.95
C MET A 6 41.79 13.17 49.10
N GLY A 7 40.73 12.50 49.55
CA GLY A 7 39.99 11.55 48.74
C GLY A 7 39.40 12.27 47.53
N THR A 8 39.95 11.98 46.36
CA THR A 8 39.42 12.42 45.07
C THR A 8 38.02 11.83 44.88
N GLN A 9 36.98 12.66 45.00
CA GLN A 9 35.64 12.27 44.59
C GLN A 9 35.63 12.12 43.06
N MET A 10 35.49 10.88 42.59
CA MET A 10 35.28 10.60 41.18
C MET A 10 33.92 11.17 40.75
N PRO A 11 33.82 11.85 39.59
CA PRO A 11 32.54 12.25 39.04
C PRO A 11 31.66 11.02 38.81
N GLN A 12 30.51 10.97 39.47
CA GLN A 12 29.52 9.95 39.19
C GLN A 12 28.99 10.19 37.78
N ALA A 13 29.00 9.15 36.95
CA ALA A 13 28.45 9.21 35.60
C ALA A 13 26.96 9.62 35.68
N PRO A 14 26.46 10.47 34.76
CA PRO A 14 25.06 10.86 34.74
C PRO A 14 24.18 9.61 34.63
N GLU A 15 23.26 9.41 35.57
CA GLU A 15 22.27 8.35 35.44
C GLU A 15 21.44 8.57 34.16
N GLU A 16 21.39 7.57 33.29
CA GLU A 16 20.55 7.59 32.10
C GLU A 16 19.08 7.68 32.52
N LYS A 17 18.52 8.88 32.45
CA LYS A 17 17.09 9.09 32.64
C LYS A 17 16.35 8.39 31.51
N LYS A 18 15.74 7.24 31.84
CA LYS A 18 14.93 6.45 30.92
C LYS A 18 13.91 7.37 30.24
N SER A 19 14.00 7.47 28.90
CA SER A 19 13.15 8.39 28.13
C SER A 19 11.70 7.89 28.12
N VAL A 20 10.91 8.39 29.05
CA VAL A 20 9.48 8.08 29.18
C VAL A 20 8.73 8.49 27.91
N GLY A 21 9.11 9.61 27.29
CA GLY A 21 8.48 10.10 26.05
C GLY A 21 8.62 9.13 24.87
N ALA A 22 9.80 8.53 24.69
CA ALA A 22 10.02 7.53 23.64
C ALA A 22 9.24 6.24 23.91
N THR A 23 9.09 5.85 25.19
CA THR A 23 8.31 4.67 25.56
C THR A 23 6.82 4.89 25.29
N VAL A 24 6.30 6.06 25.66
CA VAL A 24 4.89 6.42 25.44
C VAL A 24 4.57 6.49 23.95
N SER A 25 5.46 7.06 23.11
CA SER A 25 5.21 7.14 21.66
C SER A 25 5.15 5.76 21.00
N ILE A 26 6.05 4.84 21.38
CA ILE A 26 6.04 3.47 20.86
C ILE A 26 4.73 2.76 21.22
N VAL A 27 4.26 2.90 22.47
CA VAL A 27 3.00 2.29 22.91
C VAL A 27 1.82 2.79 22.08
N VAL A 28 1.74 4.10 21.81
CA VAL A 28 0.67 4.68 20.98
C VAL A 28 0.70 4.12 19.55
N VAL A 29 1.88 4.05 18.92
CA VAL A 29 2.02 3.51 17.57
C VAL A 29 1.60 2.04 17.51
N VAL A 30 2.00 1.23 18.48
CA VAL A 30 1.62 -0.19 18.55
C VAL A 30 0.10 -0.35 18.69
N LEU A 31 -0.57 0.47 19.49
CA LEU A 31 -2.03 0.43 19.63
C LEU A 31 -2.72 0.79 18.30
N VAL A 32 -2.28 1.85 17.62
CA VAL A 32 -2.83 2.24 16.32
C VAL A 32 -2.66 1.13 15.29
N LEU A 33 -1.49 0.48 15.22
CA LEU A 33 -1.26 -0.63 14.31
C LEU A 33 -2.12 -1.86 14.67
N ALA A 34 -2.29 -2.17 15.96
CA ALA A 34 -3.12 -3.28 16.41
C ALA A 34 -4.60 -3.06 16.04
N PHE A 35 -5.15 -1.88 16.33
CA PHE A 35 -6.54 -1.56 15.97
C PHE A 35 -6.73 -1.42 14.46
N GLY A 36 -5.79 -0.77 13.78
CA GLY A 36 -5.82 -0.60 12.32
C GLY A 36 -5.75 -1.94 11.59
N SER A 37 -4.83 -2.83 11.97
CA SER A 37 -4.72 -4.16 11.38
C SER A 37 -5.94 -5.04 11.69
N TYR A 38 -6.48 -4.98 12.91
CA TYR A 38 -7.71 -5.70 13.28
C TYR A 38 -8.92 -5.22 12.44
N TYR A 39 -9.09 -3.91 12.28
CA TYR A 39 -10.17 -3.34 11.48
C TYR A 39 -10.02 -3.68 10.00
N PHE A 40 -8.80 -3.65 9.48
CA PHE A 40 -8.52 -4.01 8.09
C PHE A 40 -8.75 -5.50 7.82
N LEU A 41 -8.31 -6.37 8.74
CA LEU A 41 -8.50 -7.82 8.62
C LEU A 41 -9.98 -8.22 8.62
N LYS A 42 -10.84 -7.48 9.33
CA LYS A 42 -12.30 -7.69 9.31
C LYS A 42 -12.99 -7.29 8.02
N GLN A 43 -12.37 -6.44 7.21
CA GLN A 43 -12.91 -5.99 5.93
C GLN A 43 -12.47 -6.89 4.77
N VAL A 44 -11.50 -7.78 4.99
CA VAL A 44 -11.13 -8.78 3.98
C VAL A 44 -12.27 -9.80 3.90
N PRO A 45 -12.98 -9.91 2.76
CA PRO A 45 -13.99 -10.94 2.58
C PRO A 45 -13.32 -12.30 2.79
N THR A 46 -13.76 -13.07 3.79
CA THR A 46 -13.31 -14.46 3.99
C THR A 46 -13.95 -15.43 3.00
N GLY A 47 -14.72 -14.89 2.04
CA GLY A 47 -15.24 -15.65 0.92
C GLY A 47 -14.09 -16.00 -0.01
N SER A 48 -13.81 -17.29 -0.12
CA SER A 48 -13.26 -17.83 -1.36
C SER A 48 -14.32 -17.71 -2.45
N ASP A 49 -14.66 -16.48 -2.86
CA ASP A 49 -15.12 -16.26 -4.23
C ASP A 49 -13.89 -16.46 -5.10
N VAL A 50 -13.56 -17.74 -5.28
CA VAL A 50 -12.83 -18.18 -6.45
C VAL A 50 -13.75 -17.79 -7.58
N LEU A 51 -13.47 -16.64 -8.19
CA LEU A 51 -14.12 -16.22 -9.42
C LEU A 51 -14.13 -17.45 -10.33
N THR A 52 -15.33 -17.92 -10.64
CA THR A 52 -15.48 -19.00 -11.58
C THR A 52 -14.91 -18.50 -12.91
N PRO A 53 -14.27 -19.33 -13.75
CA PRO A 53 -13.77 -18.89 -15.05
C PRO A 53 -14.85 -18.22 -15.92
N SER A 54 -16.12 -18.44 -15.60
CA SER A 54 -17.28 -17.77 -16.21
C SER A 54 -17.37 -16.27 -15.89
N GLU A 55 -16.87 -15.81 -14.74
CA GLU A 55 -16.78 -14.40 -14.31
C GLU A 55 -15.50 -13.71 -14.86
N ILE A 56 -14.50 -14.49 -15.27
CA ILE A 56 -13.36 -14.05 -16.08
C ILE A 56 -13.65 -14.31 -17.56
N GLN A 57 -14.89 -14.15 -18.01
CA GLN A 57 -15.09 -13.82 -19.42
C GLN A 57 -14.73 -12.36 -19.54
N ALA A 58 -13.47 -12.10 -19.92
CA ALA A 58 -13.12 -10.82 -20.49
C ALA A 58 -14.15 -10.55 -21.58
N ASP A 59 -14.97 -9.52 -21.37
CA ASP A 59 -15.93 -9.08 -22.36
C ASP A 59 -15.18 -8.97 -23.69
N SER A 60 -15.76 -9.53 -24.75
CA SER A 60 -15.17 -9.50 -26.09
C SER A 60 -14.73 -8.09 -26.49
N ALA A 61 -15.42 -7.06 -25.98
CA ALA A 61 -15.05 -5.66 -26.10
C ALA A 61 -13.75 -5.28 -25.37
N ILE A 62 -13.49 -5.81 -24.16
CA ILE A 62 -12.23 -5.57 -23.44
C ILE A 62 -11.07 -6.39 -24.02
N SER A 63 -11.35 -7.60 -24.51
CA SER A 63 -10.31 -8.43 -25.13
C SER A 63 -9.76 -7.80 -26.41
N SER A 64 -10.60 -7.14 -27.23
CA SER A 64 -10.14 -6.43 -28.42
C SER A 64 -9.33 -5.17 -28.09
N LEU A 65 -9.71 -4.43 -27.04
CA LEU A 65 -8.99 -3.24 -26.57
C LEU A 65 -7.65 -3.53 -25.87
N SER A 66 -7.49 -4.74 -25.33
CA SER A 66 -6.24 -5.16 -24.67
C SER A 66 -5.07 -5.36 -25.65
N THR A 67 -5.37 -5.51 -26.94
CA THR A 67 -4.37 -5.68 -27.99
C THR A 67 -3.90 -4.30 -28.47
N GLN A 68 -2.78 -3.82 -27.94
CA GLN A 68 -2.12 -2.59 -28.39
C GLN A 68 -0.79 -2.91 -29.07
N GLY A 69 -0.45 -2.17 -30.13
CA GLY A 69 0.84 -2.28 -30.81
C GLY A 69 1.99 -1.79 -29.93
N THR A 70 3.22 -2.26 -30.22
CA THR A 70 4.44 -1.83 -29.52
C THR A 70 5.20 -0.74 -30.28
N SER A 71 4.66 -0.26 -31.40
CA SER A 71 5.35 0.71 -32.26
C SER A 71 5.35 2.10 -31.61
N THR A 72 6.46 2.82 -31.78
CA THR A 72 6.61 4.22 -31.35
C THR A 72 6.65 5.18 -32.53
N ASP A 73 6.49 4.65 -33.75
CA ASP A 73 6.42 5.45 -34.97
C ASP A 73 5.03 6.07 -35.10
N LEU A 74 4.98 7.36 -35.43
CA LEU A 74 3.74 8.13 -35.47
C LEU A 74 2.71 7.57 -36.48
N ALA A 75 3.19 7.03 -37.60
CA ALA A 75 2.33 6.44 -38.62
C ALA A 75 1.64 5.15 -38.14
N ASP A 76 2.33 4.36 -37.32
CA ASP A 76 1.80 3.12 -36.76
C ASP A 76 0.81 3.41 -35.63
N ILE A 77 1.08 4.40 -34.80
CA ILE A 77 0.14 4.85 -33.74
C ILE A 77 -1.16 5.34 -34.36
N GLN A 78 -1.11 6.13 -35.44
CA GLN A 78 -2.33 6.59 -36.12
C GLN A 78 -3.14 5.41 -36.66
N LYS A 79 -2.45 4.44 -37.26
CA LYS A 79 -3.08 3.22 -37.77
C LYS A 79 -3.74 2.39 -36.67
N ASP A 80 -3.10 2.26 -35.52
CA ASP A 80 -3.64 1.52 -34.38
C ASP A 80 -4.88 2.22 -33.81
N LEU A 81 -4.87 3.56 -33.71
CA LEU A 81 -6.02 4.35 -33.28
C LEU A 81 -7.19 4.24 -34.26
N ASP A 82 -6.92 4.27 -35.57
CA ASP A 82 -7.96 4.14 -36.61
C ASP A 82 -8.58 2.73 -36.63
N ALA A 83 -7.80 1.71 -36.23
CA ALA A 83 -8.25 0.33 -36.14
C ALA A 83 -8.91 -0.02 -34.79
N THR A 84 -8.83 0.87 -33.79
CA THR A 84 -9.41 0.64 -32.47
C THR A 84 -10.94 0.80 -32.53
N ASP A 85 -11.67 -0.31 -32.40
CA ASP A 85 -13.13 -0.30 -32.36
C ASP A 85 -13.65 0.05 -30.95
N LEU A 86 -14.28 1.22 -30.83
CA LEU A 86 -14.86 1.73 -29.58
C LEU A 86 -16.38 1.56 -29.50
N SER A 87 -17.02 0.96 -30.52
CA SER A 87 -18.48 0.88 -30.62
C SER A 87 -19.14 0.08 -29.48
N GLY A 88 -18.39 -0.83 -28.85
CA GLY A 88 -18.85 -1.64 -27.72
C GLY A 88 -18.66 -1.04 -26.32
N LEU A 89 -17.93 0.08 -26.16
CA LEU A 89 -17.64 0.63 -24.81
C LEU A 89 -18.88 1.16 -24.10
N ASP A 90 -19.86 1.69 -24.83
CA ASP A 90 -21.07 2.28 -24.24
C ASP A 90 -21.93 1.22 -23.54
N ALA A 91 -21.94 -0.01 -24.07
CA ALA A 91 -22.68 -1.13 -23.51
C ALA A 91 -22.14 -1.58 -22.15
N GLY A 92 -20.81 -1.58 -21.97
CA GLY A 92 -20.17 -1.96 -20.70
C GLY A 92 -20.27 -0.89 -19.61
N LEU A 93 -20.39 0.39 -19.96
CA LEU A 93 -20.52 1.48 -18.99
C LEU A 93 -21.90 1.48 -18.29
N SER A 94 -22.94 1.00 -18.98
CA SER A 94 -24.29 0.91 -18.43
C SER A 94 -24.41 -0.07 -17.25
N ASP A 95 -23.54 -1.08 -17.18
CA ASP A 95 -23.52 -2.06 -16.09
C ASP A 95 -22.76 -1.55 -14.84
N ILE A 96 -21.92 -0.52 -14.99
CA ILE A 96 -21.12 0.07 -13.89
C ILE A 96 -21.85 1.25 -13.22
N ALA A 97 -22.81 1.86 -13.90
CA ALA A 97 -23.64 2.95 -13.38
C ALA A 97 -24.80 2.42 -12.51
N ILE A 98 -24.46 1.83 -11.35
CA ILE A 98 -25.39 1.54 -10.25
C ILE A 98 -25.26 2.63 -9.18
#